data_AF-A0A0F8XQ93-F1
#
_entry.id   AF-A0A0F8XQ93-F1
#
_cell.length_a   1.000
_cell.length_b   1.000
_cell.length_c   1.000
_cell.angle_alpha   90.00
_cell.angle_beta   90.00
_cell.angle_gamma   90.00
#
_symmetry.space_group_name_H-M   'P 1'
#
loop_
_entity.id
_entity.type
_entity.pdbx_description
1 polymer ?
#
loop_
_entity_poly.entity_id
_entity_poly.type
_entity_poly.pdbx_seq_one_letter_code
_entity_poly.pdbx_strand_id
1 'polypeptide(L)' 'MISDLVGTFTDPIIVFPGGWGDTLPDWLKTAITLERMMGNMKALKGEEPTGTDAEACAYLMTLSLTQPID' A
#
# COMPACT_ATOMS: atom_id res chain seq x y z
N MET A 1 7.09 14.94 -8.32
CA MET A 1 7.01 14.99 -9.80
C MET A 1 5.74 14.30 -10.27
N ILE A 2 5.34 14.43 -11.54
CA ILE A 2 4.18 13.71 -12.10
C ILE A 2 4.33 12.19 -11.93
N SER A 3 5.56 11.68 -11.95
CA SER A 3 5.91 10.27 -11.67
C SER A 3 5.36 9.76 -10.34
N ASP A 4 5.47 10.55 -9.27
CA ASP A 4 5.09 10.12 -7.92
C ASP A 4 3.57 10.07 -7.79
N LEU A 5 2.89 11.01 -8.46
CA LEU A 5 1.44 11.01 -8.58
C LEU A 5 0.96 9.80 -9.38
N VAL A 6 1.61 9.48 -10.51
CA VAL A 6 1.28 8.29 -11.31
C VAL A 6 1.52 7.02 -10.48
N GLY A 7 2.65 6.92 -9.79
CA GLY A 7 2.99 5.78 -8.94
C GLY A 7 1.98 5.54 -7.82
N THR A 8 1.38 6.60 -7.29
CA THR A 8 0.30 6.49 -6.29
C THR A 8 -0.88 5.63 -6.79
N PHE A 9 -1.19 5.69 -8.08
CA PHE A 9 -2.32 4.97 -8.69
C PHE A 9 -1.91 3.69 -9.41
N THR A 10 -0.67 3.62 -9.93
CA THR A 10 -0.24 2.51 -10.80
C THR A 10 0.79 1.59 -10.19
N ASP A 11 1.47 2.00 -9.11
CA ASP A 11 2.47 1.14 -8.50
C ASP A 11 1.79 -0.07 -7.87
N PRO A 12 2.37 -1.27 -8.03
CA PRO A 12 1.81 -2.49 -7.47
C PRO A 12 1.65 -2.35 -5.95
N ILE A 13 0.53 -2.86 -5.43
CA ILE A 13 0.31 -2.95 -3.98
C ILE A 13 1.20 -4.05 -3.44
N ILE A 14 1.89 -3.77 -2.33
CA ILE A 14 2.73 -4.75 -1.64
C ILE A 14 1.83 -5.79 -0.98
N VAL A 15 1.94 -7.03 -1.43
CA VAL A 15 1.17 -8.18 -0.93
C VAL A 15 2.08 -9.38 -0.72
N PHE A 16 1.70 -10.26 0.20
CA PHE A 16 2.41 -11.51 0.38
C PHE A 16 2.24 -12.40 -0.87
N PRO A 17 3.32 -13.06 -1.36
CA PRO A 17 3.25 -13.96 -2.50
C PRO A 17 2.50 -15.25 -2.12
N GLY A 18 1.17 -15.21 -2.18
CA GLY A 18 0.28 -16.32 -1.85
C GLY A 18 -0.98 -16.40 -2.73
N GLY A 19 -1.08 -15.55 -3.76
CA GLY A 19 -2.24 -15.52 -4.67
C GLY A 19 -3.46 -14.75 -4.15
N TRP A 20 -3.38 -14.14 -2.97
CA TRP A 20 -4.48 -13.39 -2.37
C TRP A 20 -4.51 -11.90 -2.74
N GLY A 21 -3.59 -11.44 -3.60
CA GLY A 21 -3.51 -10.04 -4.02
C GLY A 21 -4.82 -9.51 -4.63
N ASP A 22 -5.52 -10.34 -5.40
CA ASP A 22 -6.80 -9.97 -6.03
C ASP A 22 -7.97 -9.93 -5.04
N THR A 23 -7.83 -10.57 -3.87
CA THR A 23 -8.87 -10.62 -2.82
C THR A 23 -8.84 -9.41 -1.88
N LEU A 24 -7.95 -8.45 -2.13
CA LEU A 24 -7.91 -7.23 -1.35
C LEU A 24 -9.22 -6.44 -1.47
N PRO A 25 -9.82 -6.04 -0.33
CA PRO A 25 -11.02 -5.21 -0.34
C PRO A 25 -10.78 -3.86 -1.02
N ASP A 26 -11.77 -3.36 -1.75
CA ASP A 26 -11.65 -2.09 -2.48
C ASP A 26 -11.45 -0.88 -1.56
N TRP A 27 -12.00 -0.93 -0.34
CA TRP A 27 -11.75 0.10 0.67
C TRP A 27 -10.27 0.15 1.08
N LEU A 28 -9.58 -1.00 1.12
CA LEU A 28 -8.16 -1.09 1.50
C LEU A 28 -7.26 -0.60 0.35
N LYS A 29 -7.61 -0.94 -0.90
CA LYS A 29 -6.95 -0.38 -2.09
C LYS A 29 -7.07 1.15 -2.12
N THR A 30 -8.25 1.67 -1.79
CA THR A 30 -8.50 3.13 -1.70
C THR A 30 -7.66 3.76 -0.57
N ALA A 31 -7.59 3.12 0.60
CA ALA A 31 -6.78 3.60 1.71
C ALA A 31 -5.29 3.67 1.35
N ILE A 32 -4.75 2.65 0.67
CA ILE A 32 -3.37 2.64 0.17
C ILE A 32 -3.10 3.83 -0.76
N THR A 33 -4.00 4.07 -1.72
CA THR A 33 -3.87 5.23 -2.63
C THR A 33 -3.85 6.54 -1.85
N LEU A 34 -4.75 6.72 -0.88
CA LEU A 34 -4.80 7.94 -0.05
C LEU A 34 -3.53 8.12 0.77
N GLU A 35 -3.01 7.07 1.40
CA GLU A 35 -1.79 7.14 2.19
C GLU A 35 -0.54 7.42 1.34
N ARG A 36 -0.45 6.83 0.15
CA ARG A 36 0.59 7.17 -0.84
C ARG A 36 0.50 8.65 -1.26
N MET A 37 -0.70 9.19 -1.47
CA MET A 37 -0.88 10.61 -1.79
C MET A 37 -0.44 11.50 -0.63
N MET A 38 -0.78 11.13 0.62
CA MET A 38 -0.32 11.85 1.81
C MET A 38 1.20 11.78 1.97
N GLY A 39 1.82 10.63 1.70
CA GLY A 39 3.27 10.46 1.66
C GLY A 39 3.92 11.39 0.64
N ASN A 40 3.35 11.49 -0.56
CA ASN A 40 3.81 12.43 -1.58
C ASN A 40 3.65 13.89 -1.16
N MET A 41 2.56 14.24 -0.46
CA MET A 41 2.39 15.59 0.11
C MET A 41 3.42 15.91 1.21
N LYS A 42 3.79 14.92 2.03
CA LYS A 42 4.87 15.05 3.03
C LYS A 42 6.24 15.19 2.36
N ALA A 43 6.51 14.39 1.33
CA ALA A 43 7.73 14.49 0.53
C ALA A 43 7.89 15.87 -0.14
N LEU A 44 6.79 16.46 -0.62
CA LEU A 44 6.79 17.84 -1.14
C LEU A 44 7.12 18.89 -0.07
N LYS A 45 6.88 18.60 1.21
CA LYS A 45 7.24 19.46 2.34
C LYS A 45 8.66 19.21 2.87
N GLY A 46 9.41 18.28 2.27
CA GLY A 46 10.77 17.90 2.67
C GLY A 46 10.84 16.89 3.81
N GLU A 47 9.72 16.24 4.17
CA GLU A 47 9.69 15.11 5.11
C GLU A 47 9.96 13.79 4.38
N GLU A 48 10.68 12.85 4.99
CA GLU A 48 10.88 11.52 4.40
C GLU A 48 9.56 10.74 4.37
N PRO A 49 9.10 10.27 3.20
CA PRO A 49 7.94 9.40 3.12
C PRO A 49 8.28 8.04 3.75
N THR A 50 7.61 7.71 4.86
CA THR A 50 7.64 6.38 5.47
C THR A 50 6.64 5.46 4.77
N GLY A 51 6.87 4.14 4.84
CA GLY A 51 5.90 3.15 4.35
C GLY A 51 4.50 3.36 4.95
N THR A 52 3.47 3.00 4.20
CA THR A 52 2.07 3.27 4.58
C THR A 52 1.51 2.14 5.44
N ASP A 53 0.69 2.48 6.44
CA ASP A 53 0.07 1.49 7.35
C ASP A 53 -0.93 0.62 6.57
N ALA A 54 -1.58 1.20 5.55
CA ALA A 54 -2.48 0.47 4.67
C ALA A 54 -1.76 -0.61 3.84
N GLU A 55 -0.52 -0.36 3.38
CA GLU A 55 0.29 -1.39 2.70
C GLU A 55 0.75 -2.48 3.68
N ALA A 56 1.11 -2.12 4.90
CA ALA A 56 1.42 -3.09 5.95
C ALA A 56 0.20 -3.98 6.25
N CYS A 57 -1.00 -3.38 6.33
CA CYS A 57 -2.26 -4.11 6.52
C CYS A 57 -2.55 -5.06 5.35
N ALA A 58 -2.37 -4.61 4.10
CA ALA A 58 -2.52 -5.44 2.91
C ALA A 58 -1.58 -6.65 2.90
N TYR A 59 -0.31 -6.43 3.26
CA TYR A 59 0.67 -7.49 3.37
C TYR A 59 0.31 -8.48 4.48
N LEU A 60 -0.04 -8.00 5.68
CA LEU A 60 -0.38 -8.85 6.81
C LEU A 60 -1.67 -9.64 6.56
N MET A 61 -2.68 -9.04 5.91
CA MET A 61 -3.91 -9.74 5.52
C MET A 61 -3.59 -10.92 4.60
N THR A 62 -2.81 -10.68 3.54
CA THR A 62 -2.46 -11.72 2.57
C THR A 62 -1.53 -12.78 3.14
N LEU A 63 -0.64 -12.41 4.06
CA LEU A 63 0.19 -13.33 4.84
C LEU A 63 -0.68 -14.25 5.71
N SER A 64 -1.61 -13.68 6.49
CA SER A 64 -2.48 -14.44 7.41
C SER A 64 -3.38 -15.45 6.71
N LEU A 65 -3.73 -15.19 5.44
CA LEU A 65 -4.51 -16.11 4.61
C LEU A 65 -3.66 -17.24 4.02
N THR A 66 -2.35 -17.05 3.93
CA THR A 66 -1.43 -18.03 3.34
C THR A 66 -0.75 -18.89 4.40
N GLN A 67 -0.49 -18.31 5.57
CA GLN A 67 0.23 -18.96 6.66
C GLN A 67 -0.47 -18.67 7.99
N PRO A 68 -0.51 -19.65 8.91
CA PRO A 68 -0.92 -19.37 10.28
C PRO A 68 0.05 -18.37 10.90
N ILE A 69 -0.49 -17.33 11.54
CA ILE A 69 0.28 -16.50 12.45
C ILE A 69 0.50 -17.33 13.72
N ASP A 70 1.72 -17.80 13.91
CA ASP A 70 2.19 -18.45 15.15
C ASP A 70 2.54 -17.39 16.21
#